data_AF-A0A1Y1RZY3-F1
#
_entry.id   AF-A0A1Y1RZY3-F1
#
_cell.length_a   1.000
_cell.length_b   1.000
_cell.length_c   1.000
_cell.angle_alpha   90.00
_cell.angle_beta   90.00
_cell.angle_gamma   90.00
#
_symmetry.space_group_name_H-M   'P 1'
#
loop_
_entity.id
_entity.type
_entity.pdbx_description
1 polymer ?
#
loop_
_entity_poly.entity_id
_entity_poly.type
_entity_poly.pdbx_seq_one_letter_code
_entity_poly.pdbx_strand_id
1 'polypeptide(L)'
;MHRLYDEKDCVYKGASINETIDYYFESHEQIPGARNQLNAALSQAKKSGENVISAKTGLTAAWDNRNQEYLLIAKNEYNPANLAAALFDLLVEDPGAVDLDESLKDVDTLIDRYIGRIEQMEELDFSTEKGSLKNLMRTLRESLHLVDETELTEAEMERLSDQIDQEFYAPAAELLEKILERVAIPLKLANAEN
;
A
#
# COMPACT_ATOMS: atom_id res chain seq x y z
N MET A 1 -7.69 -14.41 -6.16
CA MET A 1 -7.52 -14.35 -4.68
C MET A 1 -8.22 -13.08 -4.19
N HIS A 2 -9.06 -13.13 -3.15
CA HIS A 2 -9.75 -11.94 -2.66
C HIS A 2 -8.75 -11.09 -1.85
N ARG A 3 -8.50 -9.84 -2.25
CA ARG A 3 -7.62 -8.92 -1.49
C ARG A 3 -8.18 -8.69 -0.09
N LEU A 4 -7.30 -8.63 0.90
CA LEU A 4 -7.64 -8.55 2.33
C LEU A 4 -8.16 -7.15 2.74
N TYR A 5 -7.71 -6.12 2.03
CA TYR A 5 -8.09 -4.73 2.18
C TYR A 5 -8.24 -4.06 0.80
N ASP A 6 -8.89 -2.91 0.77
CA ASP A 6 -9.10 -2.10 -0.44
C ASP A 6 -8.88 -0.60 -0.17
N GLU A 7 -9.14 0.25 -1.18
CA GLU A 7 -8.96 1.71 -1.13
C GLU A 7 -9.83 2.43 -0.10
N LYS A 8 -10.71 1.74 0.63
CA LYS A 8 -11.51 2.32 1.70
C LYS A 8 -10.92 2.04 3.08
N ASP A 9 -9.92 1.19 3.16
CA ASP A 9 -9.36 0.74 4.42
C ASP A 9 -8.05 1.46 4.74
N CYS A 10 -7.77 1.59 6.04
CA CYS A 10 -6.46 2.01 6.55
C CYS A 10 -5.73 0.79 7.12
N VAL A 11 -4.49 0.57 6.68
CA VAL A 11 -3.73 -0.67 6.90
C VAL A 11 -2.41 -0.35 7.60
N TYR A 12 -2.28 -0.80 8.85
CA TYR A 12 -1.05 -0.68 9.62
C TYR A 12 -0.25 -1.99 9.47
N LYS A 13 0.99 -1.90 8.99
CA LYS A 13 1.85 -3.06 8.69
C LYS A 13 3.10 -3.03 9.54
N GLY A 14 3.60 -4.18 9.98
CA GLY A 14 4.89 -4.24 10.69
C GLY A 14 5.47 -5.64 10.76
N ALA A 15 6.79 -5.73 10.92
CA ALA A 15 7.51 -7.00 11.01
C ALA A 15 7.27 -7.70 12.36
N SER A 16 6.85 -6.94 13.39
CA SER A 16 6.51 -7.46 14.70
C SER A 16 5.14 -6.97 15.19
N ILE A 17 4.51 -7.78 16.05
CA ILE A 17 3.22 -7.43 16.67
C ILE A 17 3.28 -6.07 17.38
N ASN A 18 4.37 -5.78 18.09
CA ASN A 18 4.48 -4.53 18.84
C ASN A 18 4.57 -3.34 17.89
N GLU A 19 5.41 -3.43 16.88
CA GLU A 19 5.56 -2.41 15.84
C GLU A 19 4.22 -2.11 15.15
N THR A 20 3.50 -3.13 14.70
CA THR A 20 2.18 -2.94 14.05
C THR A 20 1.17 -2.25 14.96
N ILE A 21 1.17 -2.60 16.26
CA ILE A 21 0.30 -1.95 17.25
C ILE A 21 0.75 -0.51 17.52
N ASP A 22 2.05 -0.26 17.55
CA ASP A 22 2.61 1.07 17.76
C ASP A 22 2.22 2.00 16.61
N TYR A 23 2.35 1.57 15.35
CA TYR A 23 1.88 2.35 14.19
C TYR A 23 0.39 2.70 14.26
N TYR A 24 -0.46 1.78 14.74
CA TYR A 24 -1.87 2.09 14.94
C TYR A 24 -2.07 3.20 15.99
N PHE A 25 -1.34 3.13 17.11
CA PHE A 25 -1.47 4.11 18.20
C PHE A 25 -0.70 5.42 17.98
N GLU A 26 0.10 5.54 16.92
CA GLU A 26 0.66 6.84 16.50
C GLU A 26 -0.43 7.77 15.98
N SER A 27 -1.47 7.22 15.32
CA SER A 27 -2.60 7.98 14.76
C SER A 27 -3.89 7.87 15.59
N HIS A 28 -3.92 7.03 16.63
CA HIS A 28 -5.12 6.76 17.42
C HIS A 28 -4.92 6.91 18.93
N GLU A 29 -5.98 7.35 19.61
CA GLU A 29 -5.99 7.37 21.08
C GLU A 29 -5.84 5.97 21.66
N GLN A 30 -5.04 5.86 22.73
CA GLN A 30 -4.86 4.59 23.42
C GLN A 30 -6.13 4.19 24.16
N ILE A 31 -6.71 3.06 23.76
CA ILE A 31 -7.86 2.46 24.44
C ILE A 31 -7.35 1.50 25.54
N PRO A 32 -7.71 1.69 26.82
CA PRO A 32 -7.20 0.87 27.92
C PRO A 32 -7.35 -0.63 27.67
N GLY A 33 -6.27 -1.40 27.64
CA GLY A 33 -6.31 -2.84 27.41
C GLY A 33 -6.54 -3.30 25.96
N ALA A 34 -6.62 -2.38 24.99
CA ALA A 34 -6.67 -2.74 23.57
C ALA A 34 -5.37 -3.41 23.10
N ARG A 35 -4.21 -2.94 23.56
CA ARG A 35 -2.90 -3.52 23.21
C ARG A 35 -2.83 -5.03 23.45
N ASN A 36 -3.30 -5.51 24.61
CA ASN A 36 -3.30 -6.94 24.92
C ASN A 36 -4.24 -7.74 23.99
N GLN A 37 -5.40 -7.19 23.64
CA GLN A 37 -6.31 -7.84 22.70
C GLN A 37 -5.75 -7.85 21.27
N LEU A 38 -5.16 -6.74 20.80
CA LEU A 38 -4.54 -6.66 19.49
C LEU A 38 -3.37 -7.65 19.39
N ASN A 39 -2.55 -7.74 20.44
CA ASN A 39 -1.45 -8.71 20.49
C ASN A 39 -1.96 -10.16 20.39
N ALA A 40 -3.01 -10.49 21.13
CA ALA A 40 -3.64 -11.81 21.06
C ALA A 40 -4.26 -12.08 19.68
N ALA A 41 -4.92 -11.09 19.08
CA ALA A 41 -5.55 -11.20 17.76
C ALA A 41 -4.50 -11.42 16.66
N LEU A 42 -3.42 -10.63 16.64
CA LEU A 42 -2.31 -10.79 15.68
C LEU A 42 -1.56 -12.11 15.87
N SER A 43 -1.33 -12.52 17.12
CA SER A 43 -0.74 -13.83 17.43
C SER A 43 -1.61 -14.97 16.93
N GLN A 44 -2.93 -14.87 17.10
CA GLN A 44 -3.88 -15.86 16.63
C GLN A 44 -3.93 -15.89 15.11
N ALA A 45 -4.01 -14.73 14.45
CA ALA A 45 -4.07 -14.64 13.00
C ALA A 45 -2.85 -15.28 12.32
N LYS A 46 -1.65 -15.06 12.85
CA LYS A 46 -0.44 -15.74 12.36
C LYS A 46 -0.45 -17.26 12.58
N LYS A 47 -1.01 -17.72 13.70
CA LYS A 47 -1.07 -19.17 14.03
C LYS A 47 -2.10 -19.93 13.21
N SER A 48 -3.29 -19.37 13.04
CA SER A 48 -4.39 -20.02 12.31
C SER A 48 -4.38 -19.73 10.81
N GLY A 49 -3.71 -18.65 10.37
CA GLY A 49 -3.81 -18.14 9.01
C GLY A 49 -5.16 -17.49 8.71
N GLU A 50 -6.01 -17.28 9.73
CA GLU A 50 -7.34 -16.68 9.60
C GLU A 50 -7.34 -15.25 10.13
N ASN A 51 -8.17 -14.38 9.55
CA ASN A 51 -8.35 -13.02 10.04
C ASN A 51 -9.09 -13.03 11.38
N VAL A 52 -8.62 -12.23 12.33
CA VAL A 52 -9.21 -12.13 13.67
C VAL A 52 -9.67 -10.71 13.94
N ILE A 53 -10.94 -10.51 14.23
CA ILE A 53 -11.48 -9.19 14.55
C ILE A 53 -11.31 -8.92 16.05
N SER A 54 -10.66 -7.81 16.38
CA SER A 54 -10.57 -7.30 17.75
C SER A 54 -11.92 -6.74 18.18
N ALA A 55 -12.58 -7.37 19.14
CA ALA A 55 -13.88 -6.91 19.63
C ALA A 55 -13.82 -5.51 20.27
N LYS A 56 -12.65 -5.09 20.75
CA LYS A 56 -12.48 -3.82 21.47
C LYS A 56 -12.18 -2.63 20.57
N THR A 57 -11.46 -2.85 19.48
CA THR A 57 -11.08 -1.79 18.53
C THR A 57 -11.83 -1.88 17.22
N GLY A 58 -12.49 -3.01 16.93
CA GLY A 58 -13.11 -3.28 15.63
C GLY A 58 -12.12 -3.59 14.51
N LEU A 59 -10.81 -3.54 14.77
CA LEU A 59 -9.76 -3.80 13.77
C LEU A 59 -9.73 -5.26 13.36
N THR A 60 -9.47 -5.50 12.08
CA THR A 60 -9.15 -6.83 11.58
C THR A 60 -7.65 -7.06 11.68
N ALA A 61 -7.24 -8.02 12.50
CA ALA A 61 -5.87 -8.52 12.60
C ALA A 61 -5.63 -9.64 11.58
N ALA A 62 -4.53 -9.56 10.86
CA ALA A 62 -4.17 -10.52 9.83
C ALA A 62 -2.65 -10.73 9.75
N TRP A 63 -2.25 -11.77 9.04
CA TRP A 63 -0.86 -12.09 8.75
C TRP A 63 -0.68 -12.20 7.24
N ASP A 64 0.21 -11.37 6.70
CA ASP A 64 0.61 -11.43 5.31
C ASP A 64 1.75 -12.45 5.15
N ASN A 65 1.41 -13.63 4.63
CA ASN A 65 2.39 -14.67 4.36
C ASN A 65 3.39 -14.28 3.26
N ARG A 66 3.03 -13.36 2.36
CA ARG A 66 3.90 -12.98 1.24
C ARG A 66 5.05 -12.11 1.74
N ASN A 67 4.71 -11.04 2.46
CA ASN A 67 5.69 -10.09 2.97
C ASN A 67 6.23 -10.45 4.36
N GLN A 68 5.66 -11.49 5.00
CA GLN A 68 5.98 -11.89 6.37
C GLN A 68 5.69 -10.76 7.39
N GLU A 69 4.53 -10.13 7.24
CA GLU A 69 4.14 -8.95 8.03
C GLU A 69 2.83 -9.16 8.79
N TYR A 70 2.73 -8.50 9.94
CA TYR A 70 1.50 -8.35 10.70
C TYR A 70 0.70 -7.16 10.19
N LEU A 71 -0.60 -7.36 10.03
CA LEU A 71 -1.52 -6.34 9.53
C LEU A 71 -2.61 -6.04 10.56
N LEU A 72 -2.86 -4.76 10.79
CA LEU A 72 -4.09 -4.26 11.42
C LEU A 72 -4.85 -3.43 10.40
N ILE A 73 -6.10 -3.78 10.15
CA ILE A 73 -6.93 -3.13 9.14
C ILE A 73 -8.12 -2.46 9.81
N ALA A 74 -8.17 -1.13 9.69
CA ALA A 74 -9.32 -0.31 10.05
C ALA A 74 -10.21 -0.13 8.82
N LYS A 75 -11.45 -0.62 8.91
CA LYS A 75 -12.38 -0.60 7.78
C LYS A 75 -13.03 0.78 7.61
N ASN A 76 -13.11 1.26 6.37
CA ASN A 76 -13.70 2.55 6.02
C ASN A 76 -13.03 3.77 6.68
N GLU A 77 -11.74 3.67 7.01
CA GLU A 77 -10.96 4.76 7.58
C GLU A 77 -10.13 5.41 6.47
N TYR A 78 -10.26 6.73 6.32
CA TYR A 78 -9.56 7.48 5.29
C TYR A 78 -8.24 8.04 5.82
N ASN A 79 -7.14 7.63 5.19
CA ASN A 79 -5.81 8.19 5.40
C ASN A 79 -5.06 8.23 4.05
N PRO A 80 -4.80 9.42 3.48
CA PRO A 80 -4.19 9.54 2.15
C PRO A 80 -2.77 8.96 2.12
N ALA A 81 -1.97 9.15 3.17
CA ALA A 81 -0.62 8.59 3.24
C ALA A 81 -0.64 7.07 3.29
N ASN A 82 -1.60 6.49 4.03
CA ASN A 82 -1.80 5.05 4.05
C ASN A 82 -2.24 4.49 2.70
N LEU A 83 -3.17 5.18 2.01
CA LEU A 83 -3.60 4.78 0.67
C LEU A 83 -2.47 4.83 -0.35
N ALA A 84 -1.63 5.87 -0.29
CA ALA A 84 -0.46 5.97 -1.16
C ALA A 84 0.55 4.85 -0.90
N ALA A 85 0.84 4.54 0.37
CA ALA A 85 1.72 3.43 0.73
C ALA A 85 1.14 2.07 0.28
N ALA A 86 -0.15 1.83 0.55
CA ALA A 86 -0.82 0.61 0.12
C ALA A 86 -0.86 0.46 -1.41
N LEU A 87 -1.08 1.55 -2.15
CA LEU A 87 -1.01 1.55 -3.61
C LEU A 87 0.41 1.22 -4.09
N PHE A 88 1.43 1.83 -3.50
CA PHE A 88 2.83 1.56 -3.86
C PHE A 88 3.16 0.07 -3.69
N ASP A 89 2.84 -0.50 -2.53
CA ASP A 89 3.06 -1.92 -2.25
C ASP A 89 2.38 -2.82 -3.31
N LEU A 90 1.13 -2.50 -3.69
CA LEU A 90 0.38 -3.25 -4.70
C LEU A 90 0.97 -3.09 -6.11
N LEU A 91 1.59 -1.95 -6.40
CA LEU A 91 2.20 -1.68 -7.71
C LEU A 91 3.57 -2.35 -7.85
N VAL A 92 4.34 -2.47 -6.77
CA VAL A 92 5.64 -3.17 -6.78
C VAL A 92 5.48 -4.67 -6.60
N GLU A 93 4.34 -5.12 -6.07
CA GLU A 93 4.00 -6.53 -5.94
C GLU A 93 4.13 -7.25 -7.30
N ASP A 94 4.94 -8.31 -7.36
CA ASP A 94 5.03 -9.16 -8.55
C ASP A 94 3.67 -9.84 -8.78
N PRO A 95 3.01 -9.63 -9.94
CA PRO A 95 1.75 -10.28 -10.26
C PRO A 95 1.88 -11.81 -10.41
N GLY A 96 3.11 -12.33 -10.54
CA GLY A 96 3.37 -13.73 -10.87
C GLY A 96 2.99 -14.03 -12.33
N ALA A 97 2.68 -15.29 -12.62
CA ALA A 97 2.30 -15.74 -13.97
C ALA A 97 0.88 -15.30 -14.38
N VAL A 98 0.69 -14.00 -14.57
CA VAL A 98 -0.51 -13.37 -15.11
C VAL A 98 -0.20 -12.88 -16.53
N ASP A 99 -1.19 -12.95 -17.42
CA ASP A 99 -1.05 -12.41 -18.78
C ASP A 99 -0.74 -10.89 -18.75
N LEU A 100 0.08 -10.42 -19.69
CA LEU A 100 0.53 -9.02 -19.71
C LEU A 100 -0.65 -8.04 -19.80
N ASP A 101 -1.66 -8.32 -20.62
CA ASP A 101 -2.80 -7.41 -20.78
C ASP A 101 -3.61 -7.31 -19.47
N GLU A 102 -3.74 -8.42 -18.75
CA GLU A 102 -4.39 -8.44 -17.44
C GLU A 102 -3.56 -7.69 -16.39
N SER A 103 -2.24 -7.85 -16.39
CA SER A 103 -1.31 -7.13 -15.51
C SER A 103 -1.38 -5.61 -15.73
N LEU A 104 -1.35 -5.17 -16.99
CA LEU A 104 -1.45 -3.76 -17.36
C LEU A 104 -2.79 -3.16 -16.95
N LYS A 105 -3.88 -3.93 -17.11
CA LYS A 105 -5.21 -3.49 -16.68
C LYS A 105 -5.32 -3.38 -15.16
N ASP A 106 -4.70 -4.29 -14.40
CA ASP A 106 -4.69 -4.21 -12.93
C ASP A 106 -3.92 -2.97 -12.46
N VAL A 107 -2.78 -2.65 -13.07
CA VAL A 107 -2.04 -1.39 -12.80
C VAL A 107 -2.94 -0.18 -12.98
N ASP A 108 -3.61 -0.07 -14.13
CA ASP A 108 -4.49 1.07 -14.42
C ASP A 108 -5.65 1.14 -13.41
N THR A 109 -6.23 0.00 -13.06
CA THR A 109 -7.35 -0.12 -12.12
C THR A 109 -6.94 0.25 -10.70
N LEU A 110 -5.79 -0.21 -10.23
CA LEU A 110 -5.24 0.12 -8.91
C LEU A 110 -5.03 1.61 -8.77
N ILE A 111 -4.35 2.23 -9.75
CA ILE A 111 -4.05 3.66 -9.75
C ILE A 111 -5.34 4.47 -9.74
N ASP A 112 -6.31 4.14 -10.60
CA ASP A 112 -7.59 4.87 -10.66
C ASP A 112 -8.40 4.71 -9.37
N ARG A 113 -8.41 3.53 -8.74
CA ARG A 113 -9.16 3.32 -7.51
C ARG A 113 -8.56 4.04 -6.33
N TYR A 114 -7.26 3.86 -6.08
CA TYR A 114 -6.61 4.39 -4.89
C TYR A 114 -6.40 5.90 -4.99
N ILE A 115 -5.88 6.41 -6.11
CA ILE A 115 -5.74 7.87 -6.29
C ILE A 115 -7.11 8.51 -6.47
N GLY A 116 -8.04 7.88 -7.20
CA GLY A 116 -9.41 8.39 -7.34
C GLY A 116 -10.15 8.51 -6.00
N ARG A 117 -9.84 7.65 -5.03
CA ARG A 117 -10.35 7.82 -3.67
C ARG A 117 -9.84 9.10 -3.02
N ILE A 118 -8.55 9.39 -3.16
CA ILE A 118 -7.95 10.64 -2.65
C ILE A 118 -8.56 11.85 -3.36
N GLU A 119 -8.67 11.82 -4.69
CA GLU A 119 -9.34 12.88 -5.48
C GLU A 119 -10.76 13.15 -4.98
N GLN A 120 -11.54 12.10 -4.72
CA GLN A 120 -12.91 12.22 -4.22
C GLN A 120 -12.96 12.85 -2.82
N MET A 121 -12.07 12.45 -1.93
CA MET A 121 -12.08 12.88 -0.53
C MET A 121 -11.52 14.28 -0.34
N GLU A 122 -10.55 14.67 -1.17
CA GLU A 122 -9.82 15.95 -1.07
C GLU A 122 -10.34 16.99 -2.07
N GLU A 123 -11.24 16.60 -2.98
CA GLU A 123 -11.75 17.44 -4.06
C GLU A 123 -10.61 18.02 -4.95
N LEU A 124 -9.57 17.21 -5.18
CA LEU A 124 -8.40 17.55 -6.01
C LEU A 124 -8.38 16.73 -7.30
N ASP A 125 -7.76 17.26 -8.35
CA ASP A 125 -7.46 16.52 -9.59
C ASP A 125 -5.98 16.14 -9.66
N PHE A 126 -5.73 14.83 -9.84
CA PHE A 126 -4.40 14.24 -10.02
C PHE A 126 -4.27 13.56 -11.39
N SER A 127 -5.05 13.99 -12.40
CA SER A 127 -5.01 13.46 -13.76
C SER A 127 -3.60 13.35 -14.35
N THR A 128 -2.75 14.34 -14.11
CA THR A 128 -1.36 14.38 -14.61
C THR A 128 -0.48 13.36 -13.91
N GLU A 129 -0.53 13.31 -12.57
CA GLU A 129 0.24 12.38 -11.75
C GLU A 129 -0.21 10.92 -12.00
N LYS A 130 -1.52 10.67 -12.10
CA LYS A 130 -2.08 9.37 -12.49
C LYS A 130 -1.56 8.91 -13.85
N GLY A 131 -1.61 9.79 -14.86
CA GLY A 131 -1.13 9.46 -16.19
C GLY A 131 0.36 9.11 -16.20
N SER A 132 1.16 9.87 -15.45
CA SER A 132 2.60 9.63 -15.30
C SER A 132 2.88 8.29 -14.59
N LEU A 133 2.18 8.02 -13.48
CA LEU A 133 2.35 6.78 -12.72
C LEU A 133 1.92 5.55 -13.52
N LYS A 134 0.80 5.64 -14.26
CA LYS A 134 0.35 4.56 -15.16
C LYS A 134 1.40 4.24 -16.21
N ASN A 135 1.89 5.26 -16.93
CA ASN A 135 2.89 5.05 -17.97
C ASN A 135 4.16 4.41 -17.40
N LEU A 136 4.62 4.87 -16.24
CA LEU A 136 5.79 4.34 -15.56
C LEU A 136 5.62 2.86 -15.19
N MET A 137 4.53 2.52 -14.50
CA MET A 137 4.28 1.15 -14.04
C MET A 137 3.95 0.19 -15.18
N ARG A 138 3.28 0.65 -16.24
CA ARG A 138 3.06 -0.14 -17.45
C ARG A 138 4.38 -0.48 -18.15
N THR A 139 5.26 0.51 -18.29
CA THR A 139 6.60 0.32 -18.87
C THR A 139 7.39 -0.72 -18.05
N LEU A 140 7.29 -0.68 -16.72
CA LEU A 140 7.90 -1.70 -15.86
C LEU A 140 7.33 -3.09 -16.17
N ARG A 141 6.01 -3.26 -16.22
CA ARG A 141 5.38 -4.57 -16.50
C ARG A 141 5.77 -5.12 -17.87
N GLU A 142 5.78 -4.28 -18.89
CA GLU A 142 6.24 -4.64 -20.23
C GLU A 142 7.72 -5.07 -20.22
N SER A 143 8.57 -4.36 -19.48
CA SER A 143 10.00 -4.67 -19.36
C SER A 143 10.25 -5.98 -18.62
N LEU A 144 9.56 -6.21 -17.50
CA LEU A 144 9.66 -7.45 -16.73
C LEU A 144 9.18 -8.65 -17.55
N HIS A 145 8.11 -8.50 -18.32
CA HIS A 145 7.59 -9.57 -19.17
C HIS A 145 8.61 -10.01 -20.25
N LEU A 146 9.36 -9.06 -20.81
CA LEU A 146 10.44 -9.36 -21.76
C LEU A 146 11.62 -10.08 -21.09
N VAL A 147 11.88 -9.78 -19.82
CA VAL A 147 12.96 -10.41 -19.04
C VAL A 147 12.60 -11.84 -18.63
N ASP A 148 11.34 -12.11 -18.27
CA ASP A 148 10.90 -13.46 -17.89
C ASP A 148 11.10 -14.50 -19.01
N GLU A 149 11.20 -14.06 -20.27
CA GLU A 149 11.53 -14.91 -21.42
C GLU A 149 13.03 -15.20 -21.57
N THR A 150 13.88 -14.64 -20.69
CA THR A 150 15.34 -14.75 -20.76
C THR A 150 15.95 -15.39 -19.51
N GLU A 151 16.89 -16.32 -19.70
CA GLU A 151 17.68 -16.86 -18.60
C GLU A 151 18.76 -15.85 -18.17
N LEU A 152 18.58 -15.24 -17.00
CA LEU A 152 19.54 -14.31 -16.40
C LEU A 152 20.44 -14.99 -15.37
N THR A 153 21.68 -14.54 -15.27
CA THR A 153 22.60 -14.89 -14.18
C THR A 153 22.27 -14.12 -12.90
N GLU A 154 22.75 -14.59 -11.75
CA GLU A 154 22.56 -13.90 -10.46
C GLU A 154 23.05 -12.44 -10.48
N ALA A 155 24.21 -12.18 -11.10
CA ALA A 155 24.76 -10.83 -11.21
C ALA A 155 23.96 -9.92 -12.15
N GLU A 156 23.26 -10.48 -13.13
CA GLU A 156 22.35 -9.73 -14.01
C GLU A 156 21.02 -9.45 -13.30
N MET A 157 20.51 -10.39 -12.51
CA MET A 157 19.33 -10.18 -11.67
C MET A 157 19.57 -9.08 -10.63
N GLU A 158 20.74 -9.05 -9.98
CA GLU A 158 21.08 -8.00 -9.00
C GLU A 158 21.12 -6.62 -9.67
N ARG A 159 21.79 -6.48 -10.83
CA ARG A 159 21.80 -5.21 -11.57
C ARG A 159 20.44 -4.79 -12.07
N LEU A 160 19.62 -5.74 -12.52
CA LEU A 160 18.27 -5.47 -12.97
C LEU A 160 17.42 -4.98 -11.79
N SER A 161 17.55 -5.60 -10.62
CA SER A 161 16.87 -5.15 -9.39
C SER A 161 17.24 -3.70 -9.06
N ASP A 162 18.54 -3.38 -9.03
CA ASP A 162 19.02 -2.01 -8.77
C ASP A 162 18.48 -1.01 -9.80
N GLN A 163 18.41 -1.43 -11.07
CA GLN A 163 17.89 -0.60 -12.14
C GLN A 163 16.38 -0.39 -12.01
N ILE A 164 15.61 -1.43 -11.63
CA ILE A 164 14.17 -1.33 -11.37
C ILE A 164 13.91 -0.33 -10.24
N ASP A 165 14.68 -0.43 -9.17
CA ASP A 165 14.54 0.46 -8.02
C ASP A 165 14.75 1.94 -8.42
N GLN A 166 15.79 2.21 -9.21
CA GLN A 166 16.16 3.58 -9.60
C GLN A 166 15.26 4.16 -10.70
N GLU A 167 14.90 3.37 -11.70
CA GLU A 167 14.17 3.85 -12.88
C GLU A 167 12.65 3.83 -12.69
N PHE A 168 12.13 3.01 -11.77
CA PHE A 168 10.69 2.81 -11.60
C PHE A 168 10.21 3.04 -10.18
N TYR A 169 10.76 2.36 -9.17
CA TYR A 169 10.22 2.44 -7.81
C TYR A 169 10.47 3.80 -7.15
N ALA A 170 11.68 4.34 -7.23
CA ALA A 170 11.95 5.68 -6.69
C ALA A 170 11.12 6.79 -7.39
N PRO A 171 11.02 6.83 -8.74
CA PRO A 171 10.13 7.78 -9.41
C PRO A 171 8.64 7.59 -9.08
N ALA A 172 8.17 6.35 -8.91
CA ALA A 172 6.80 6.07 -8.49
C ALA A 172 6.52 6.61 -7.08
N ALA A 173 7.46 6.41 -6.15
CA ALA A 173 7.37 6.96 -4.79
C ALA A 173 7.33 8.50 -4.81
N GLU A 174 8.16 9.15 -5.64
CA GLU A 174 8.17 10.61 -5.80
C GLU A 174 6.83 11.14 -6.35
N LEU A 175 6.20 10.44 -7.30
CA LEU A 175 4.88 10.81 -7.80
C LEU A 175 3.80 10.71 -6.72
N LEU A 176 3.85 9.68 -5.89
CA LEU A 176 2.94 9.52 -4.76
C LEU A 176 3.19 10.57 -3.68
N GLU A 177 4.45 10.91 -3.39
CA GLU A 177 4.80 11.98 -2.46
C GLU A 177 4.25 13.33 -2.93
N LYS A 178 4.37 13.68 -4.21
CA LYS A 178 3.77 14.90 -4.80
C LYS A 178 2.26 14.97 -4.61
N ILE A 179 1.57 13.83 -4.71
CA ILE A 179 0.13 13.75 -4.42
C ILE A 179 -0.10 14.09 -2.95
N LEU A 180 0.62 13.46 -2.02
CA LEU A 180 0.49 13.70 -0.58
C LEU A 180 0.81 15.14 -0.17
N GLU A 181 1.82 15.76 -0.78
CA GLU A 181 2.14 17.17 -0.57
C GLU A 181 0.95 18.07 -0.91
N ARG A 182 0.28 17.81 -2.04
CA ARG A 182 -0.90 18.56 -2.46
C ARG A 182 -2.11 18.35 -1.54
N VAL A 183 -2.23 17.17 -0.94
CA VAL A 183 -3.24 16.88 0.10
C VAL A 183 -2.93 17.58 1.44
N ALA A 184 -1.65 17.75 1.78
CA ALA A 184 -1.24 18.42 3.02
C ALA A 184 -1.36 19.97 2.96
N ILE A 185 -1.39 20.57 1.77
CA ILE A 185 -1.46 22.03 1.58
C ILE A 185 -2.80 22.65 2.06
N PRO A 186 -3.99 22.09 1.77
CA PRO A 186 -5.27 22.59 2.28
C PRO A 186 -5.31 22.79 3.80
N LEU A 187 -4.69 21.89 4.58
CA LEU A 187 -4.63 21.98 6.05
C LEU A 187 -3.76 23.13 6.57
N LYS A 188 -2.76 23.58 5.81
CA LYS A 188 -1.90 24.71 6.22
C LYS A 188 -2.56 26.07 6.00
N LEU A 189 -3.43 26.20 5.01
CA LEU A 189 -4.14 27.45 4.74
C LEU A 189 -5.31 27.66 5.71
N ALA A 190 -6.04 26.59 6.08
CA ALA A 190 -7.13 26.68 7.05
C ALA A 190 -6.67 27.02 8.49
N ASN A 191 -5.43 26.68 8.84
CA ASN A 191 -4.84 26.98 10.16
C ASN A 191 -4.07 28.30 10.23
N ALA A 192 -3.88 28.98 9.09
CA ALA A 192 -3.21 30.29 9.04
C ALA A 192 -4.17 31.47 9.23
N GLU A 193 -5.49 31.22 9.30
CA GLU A 193 -6.54 32.24 9.44
C GLU A 193 -7.22 32.29 10.82
N ASN A 194 -6.69 31.59 11.84
CA ASN A 194 -7.18 31.67 13.23
C ASN A 194 -6.18 32.30 14.20
#